data_AF-A0A853G2M2-F1
#
_entry.id   AF-A0A853G2M2-F1
#
_cell.length_a   1.000
_cell.length_b   1.000
_cell.length_c   1.000
_cell.angle_alpha   90.00
_cell.angle_beta   90.00
_cell.angle_gamma   90.00
#
_symmetry.space_group_name_H-M   'P 1'
#
loop_
_entity.id
_entity.type
_entity.pdbx_description
1 polymer ?
#
loop_
_entity_poly.entity_id
_entity_poly.type
_entity_poly.pdbx_seq_one_letter_code
_entity_poly.pdbx_strand_id
1 'polypeptide(L)' 'MDLRKLKTLIDLVAESGIAELEITEGEGKVRIVKFSQAMQPVAHVPEAAPAAPAPAPAAAPAPA' A
#
# COMPACT_ATOMS: atom_id res chain seq x y z
N MET A 1 4.37 -20.26 -27.51
CA MET A 1 4.32 -18.79 -27.34
C MET A 1 5.70 -18.22 -27.61
N ASP A 2 5.83 -17.17 -28.42
CA ASP A 2 7.10 -16.67 -28.96
C ASP A 2 7.63 -15.44 -28.20
N LEU A 3 8.95 -15.28 -28.07
CA LEU A 3 9.57 -14.11 -27.42
C LEU A 3 9.14 -12.77 -28.04
N ARG A 4 8.94 -12.73 -29.37
CA ARG A 4 8.50 -11.53 -30.09
C ARG A 4 7.08 -11.11 -29.69
N LYS A 5 6.15 -12.07 -29.60
CA LYS A 5 4.76 -11.82 -29.17
C LYS A 5 4.71 -11.34 -27.72
N LEU A 6 5.52 -11.97 -26.85
CA LEU A 6 5.59 -11.61 -25.44
C LEU A 6 6.03 -10.15 -25.24
N LYS A 7 7.06 -9.70 -25.98
CA LYS A 7 7.52 -8.31 -25.90
C LYS A 7 6.43 -7.32 -26.33
N THR A 8 5.77 -7.55 -27.45
CA THR A 8 4.68 -6.68 -27.93
C THR A 8 3.54 -6.61 -26.92
N LEU A 9 3.19 -7.73 -26.29
CA LEU A 9 2.20 -7.78 -25.22
C LEU A 9 2.62 -6.99 -23.98
N ILE A 10 3.88 -7.08 -23.57
CA ILE A 10 4.41 -6.29 -22.44
C ILE A 10 4.35 -4.79 -22.75
N ASP A 11 4.77 -4.37 -23.95
CA ASP A 11 4.68 -2.96 -24.37
C ASP A 11 3.21 -2.47 -24.35
N LEU A 12 2.28 -3.26 -24.89
CA LEU A 12 0.87 -2.90 -24.95
C LEU A 12 0.20 -2.84 -23.56
N VAL A 13 0.54 -3.77 -22.66
CA VAL A 13 0.10 -3.76 -21.26
C VAL A 13 0.70 -2.58 -20.51
N ALA A 14 1.96 -2.25 -20.79
CA ALA A 14 2.63 -1.11 -20.19
C ALA A 14 1.97 0.22 -20.59
N GLU A 15 1.62 0.40 -21.87
CA GLU A 15 0.91 1.58 -22.39
C GLU A 15 -0.57 1.64 -21.95
N SER A 16 -1.28 0.50 -21.93
CA SER A 16 -2.70 0.47 -21.52
C SER A 16 -2.90 0.68 -20.02
N GLY A 17 -1.83 0.68 -19.22
CA GLY A 17 -1.92 0.86 -17.77
C GLY A 17 -2.61 -0.30 -17.04
N ILE A 18 -2.70 -1.47 -17.66
CA ILE A 18 -3.36 -2.65 -17.07
C ILE A 18 -2.41 -3.26 -16.03
N ALA A 19 -2.93 -3.51 -14.82
CA ALA A 19 -2.15 -4.04 -13.71
C ALA A 19 -1.84 -5.54 -13.87
N GLU A 20 -2.74 -6.32 -14.48
CA GLU A 20 -2.61 -7.77 -14.65
C GLU A 20 -3.22 -8.24 -15.97
N LEU A 21 -2.50 -9.10 -16.70
CA LEU A 21 -2.99 -9.75 -17.91
C LEU A 21 -2.60 -11.23 -17.91
N GLU A 22 -3.59 -12.13 -18.04
CA GLU A 22 -3.37 -13.56 -18.21
C GLU A 22 -3.86 -14.00 -19.60
N ILE A 23 -2.99 -14.66 -20.37
CA ILE A 23 -3.27 -15.17 -21.71
C ILE A 23 -3.02 -16.66 -21.73
N THR A 24 -3.98 -17.39 -22.29
CA THR A 24 -3.87 -18.82 -22.57
C THR A 24 -4.01 -19.01 -24.08
N GLU A 25 -2.93 -19.45 -24.73
CA GLU A 25 -2.90 -19.68 -26.19
C GLU A 25 -2.48 -21.14 -26.45
N GLY A 26 -3.47 -21.97 -26.81
CA GLY A 26 -3.28 -23.42 -26.97
C GLY A 26 -2.90 -24.09 -25.66
N GLU A 27 -1.71 -24.68 -25.60
CA GLU A 27 -1.16 -25.33 -24.38
C GLU A 27 -0.30 -24.38 -23.51
N GLY A 28 -0.08 -23.14 -23.94
CA GLY A 28 0.78 -22.18 -23.24
C GLY A 28 0.00 -21.19 -22.38
N LYS A 29 0.35 -21.11 -21.08
CA LYS A 29 -0.11 -20.08 -20.14
C LYS A 29 0.98 -19.01 -19.96
N VAL A 30 0.60 -17.74 -20.07
CA VAL A 30 1.47 -16.61 -19.73
C VAL A 30 0.69 -15.62 -18.87
N ARG A 31 1.26 -15.27 -17.72
CA ARG A 31 0.74 -14.25 -16.80
C ARG A 31 1.72 -13.08 -16.75
N ILE A 32 1.25 -11.90 -17.14
CA ILE A 32 2.00 -10.65 -17.10
C ILE A 32 1.41 -9.82 -15.96
N VAL A 33 2.19 -9.57 -14.93
CA VAL A 33 1.80 -8.71 -13.80
C VAL A 33 2.63 -7.44 -13.90
N LYS A 34 1.97 -6.31 -14.11
CA LYS A 34 2.62 -5.00 -14.06
C LYS A 34 2.74 -4.62 -12.58
N PHE A 35 3.93 -4.82 -12.02
CA PHE A 35 4.25 -4.37 -10.66
C PHE A 35 4.35 -2.84 -10.66
N SER A 36 3.21 -2.17 -10.65
CA SER A 36 3.17 -0.74 -10.37
C SER A 36 3.43 -0.61 -8.86
N GLN A 37 4.63 -0.16 -8.48
CA GLN A 37 4.87 0.40 -7.15
C GLN A 37 4.13 1.74 -7.02
N ALA A 38 2.81 1.72 -7.26
CA ALA A 38 1.93 2.78 -6.80
C ALA A 38 2.00 2.70 -5.28
N MET A 39 2.97 3.44 -4.71
CA MET A 39 3.10 3.68 -3.28
C MET A 39 1.71 4.02 -2.78
N GLN A 40 1.09 3.04 -2.11
CA GLN A 40 -0.16 3.26 -1.43
C GLN A 40 0.10 4.43 -0.49
N PRO A 41 -0.66 5.54 -0.57
CA PRO A 41 -0.45 6.65 0.32
C PRO A 41 -0.60 6.11 1.74
N VAL A 42 0.51 6.06 2.46
CA VAL A 42 0.53 5.66 3.86
C VAL A 42 -0.29 6.73 4.57
N ALA A 43 -1.50 6.36 4.98
CA ALA A 43 -2.37 7.24 5.72
C ALA A 43 -1.66 7.61 7.02
N HIS A 44 -1.25 8.88 7.12
CA HIS A 44 -0.67 9.44 8.32
C HIS A 44 -1.77 9.48 9.38
N VAL A 45 -1.69 8.54 10.32
CA VAL A 45 -2.58 8.50 11.48
C VAL A 45 -2.21 9.70 12.35
N PRO A 46 -3.16 10.58 12.73
CA PRO A 46 -2.84 11.69 13.61
C PRO A 46 -2.35 11.15 14.96
N GLU A 47 -1.13 11.54 15.32
CA GLU A 47 -0.52 11.23 16.61
C GLU A 47 -1.35 11.91 17.72
N ALA A 48 -1.90 11.10 18.62
CA ALA A 48 -2.70 11.60 19.73
C ALA A 48 -1.82 12.41 20.69
N ALA A 49 -2.17 13.68 20.88
CA ALA A 49 -1.45 14.58 21.77
C ALA A 49 -1.44 14.06 23.22
N PRO A 50 -0.30 14.14 23.93
CA PRO A 50 -0.20 13.67 25.31
C PRO A 50 -1.11 14.48 26.23
N ALA A 51 -1.91 13.77 27.04
CA ALA A 51 -2.77 14.37 28.04
C ALA A 51 -1.94 15.02 29.15
N ALA A 52 -2.26 16.27 29.49
CA ALA A 52 -1.59 17.01 30.55
C ALA A 52 -1.86 16.39 31.93
N PRO A 53 -0.87 16.39 32.84
CA PRO A 53 -1.03 15.82 34.18
C PRO A 53 -2.04 16.64 35.00
N ALA A 54 -2.97 15.94 35.66
CA ALA A 54 -3.93 16.53 36.57
C ALA A 54 -3.26 17.03 37.87
N PRO A 55 -3.71 18.14 38.46
CA PRO A 55 -3.13 18.67 39.68
C PRO A 55 -3.41 17.76 40.87
N ALA A 56 -2.38 17.52 41.68
CA ALA A 56 -2.47 16.72 42.90
C ALA A 56 -3.21 17.48 44.02
N PRO A 57 -4.04 16.81 44.83
CA PRO A 57 -4.75 17.45 45.93
C PRO A 57 -3.78 17.85 47.03
N ALA A 58 -3.86 19.11 47.46
CA ALA A 58 -3.12 19.64 48.59
C ALA A 58 -3.66 19.06 49.91
N ALA A 59 -2.77 18.51 50.72
CA ALA A 59 -3.10 18.02 52.06
C ALA A 59 -3.44 19.17 52.99
N ALA A 60 -4.62 19.11 53.62
CA ALA A 60 -5.04 20.03 54.67
C ALA A 60 -4.26 19.77 55.98
N PRO A 61 -3.89 20.80 56.74
CA PRO A 61 -3.16 20.62 58.00
C PRO A 61 -4.09 20.03 59.07
N ALA A 62 -3.59 19.03 59.79
CA ALA A 62 -4.27 18.44 60.94
C ALA A 62 -4.30 19.42 62.13
N PRO A 63 -5.42 19.53 62.86
CA PRO A 63 -5.50 20.35 64.06
C PRO A 63 -4.80 19.67 65.25
N ALA A 64 -4.29 20.49 66.17
CA ALA A 64 -3.63 20.11 67.41
C ALA A 64 -4.61 19.81 68.54
#